data_AF-A0A961SK10-F1
#
_entry.id   AF-A0A961SK10-F1
#
_cell.length_a   1.000
_cell.length_b   1.000
_cell.length_c   1.000
_cell.angle_alpha   90.00
_cell.angle_beta   90.00
_cell.angle_gamma   90.00
#
_symmetry.space_group_name_H-M   'P 1'
#
loop_
_entity.id
_entity.type
_entity.pdbx_description
1 polymer ?
#
loop_
_entity_poly.entity_id
_entity_poly.type
_entity_poly.pdbx_seq_one_letter_code
_entity_poly.pdbx_strand_id
1 'polypeptide(L)'
;MKNVVIAVAALMALYAGPSFAAEPTPAEEKYCAHDYRQYCNEDGLGSQLLAICMRQHGKELSAECIKALEDAGEVTHQEEAELEKMGK
;
A
#
# COMPACT_ATOMS: atom_id res chain seq x y z
N MET A 1 -14.37 -38.26 15.64
CA MET A 1 -14.48 -36.78 15.50
C MET A 1 -13.17 -36.05 15.80
N LYS A 2 -12.39 -36.44 16.84
CA LYS A 2 -11.05 -35.85 17.09
C LYS A 2 -10.04 -36.08 15.96
N ASN A 3 -10.10 -37.23 15.30
CA ASN A 3 -9.15 -37.60 14.23
C ASN A 3 -9.44 -36.91 12.89
N VAL A 4 -10.65 -36.37 12.70
CA VAL A 4 -11.02 -35.62 11.47
C VAL A 4 -10.48 -34.20 11.55
N VAL A 5 -10.44 -33.60 12.74
CA VAL A 5 -9.87 -32.26 12.96
C VAL A 5 -8.38 -32.22 12.61
N ILE A 6 -7.65 -33.32 12.85
CA ILE A 6 -6.21 -33.42 12.55
C ILE A 6 -5.95 -33.48 11.03
N ALA A 7 -6.85 -34.11 10.25
CA ALA A 7 -6.67 -34.25 8.81
C ALA A 7 -6.98 -32.97 8.02
N VAL A 8 -7.83 -32.08 8.54
CA VAL A 8 -8.20 -30.82 7.85
C VAL A 8 -7.14 -29.73 8.04
N ALA A 9 -6.41 -29.73 9.16
CA ALA A 9 -5.38 -28.73 9.46
C ALA A 9 -4.14 -28.81 8.54
N ALA A 10 -3.87 -29.98 7.95
CA ALA A 10 -2.68 -30.20 7.12
C ALA A 10 -2.80 -29.68 5.67
N LEU A 11 -4.01 -29.34 5.19
CA LEU A 11 -4.25 -28.97 3.79
C LEU A 11 -4.24 -27.46 3.52
N MET A 12 -4.19 -26.59 4.53
CA MET A 12 -4.17 -25.12 4.34
C MET A 12 -2.76 -24.51 4.21
N ALA A 13 -1.69 -25.28 4.39
CA ALA A 13 -0.32 -24.76 4.41
C ALA A 13 0.29 -24.47 3.03
N LEU A 14 -0.44 -24.66 1.93
CA LEU A 14 0.09 -24.56 0.56
C LEU A 14 -0.35 -23.32 -0.23
N TYR A 15 -0.98 -22.33 0.40
CA TYR A 15 -1.41 -21.08 -0.25
C TYR A 15 -0.52 -19.87 0.08
N ALA A 16 0.80 -20.07 0.12
CA ALA A 16 1.74 -18.95 0.09
C ALA A 16 1.93 -18.50 -1.38
N GLY A 17 0.96 -17.73 -1.88
CA GLY A 17 1.11 -17.04 -3.16
C GLY A 17 2.16 -15.92 -3.04
N PRO A 18 2.85 -15.55 -4.13
CA PRO A 18 3.79 -14.44 -4.12
C PRO A 18 3.04 -13.15 -3.74
N SER A 19 3.52 -12.48 -2.70
CA SER A 19 3.14 -11.10 -2.41
C SER A 19 3.75 -10.23 -3.51
N PHE A 20 2.96 -9.85 -4.51
CA PHE A 20 3.37 -8.89 -5.53
C PHE A 20 3.40 -7.49 -4.91
N ALA A 21 4.41 -7.21 -4.09
CA ALA A 21 4.84 -5.85 -3.82
C ALA A 21 5.72 -5.45 -5.00
N ALA A 22 5.36 -4.38 -5.70
CA ALA A 22 6.29 -3.75 -6.62
C ALA A 22 7.45 -3.19 -5.79
N GLU A 23 8.67 -3.20 -6.33
CA GLU A 23 9.77 -2.53 -5.66
C GLU A 23 9.47 -1.03 -5.61
N PRO A 24 9.48 -0.40 -4.42
CA PRO A 24 9.24 1.03 -4.32
C PRO A 24 10.33 1.79 -5.09
N THR A 25 9.92 2.84 -5.80
CA THR A 25 10.86 3.70 -6.50
C THR A 25 11.68 4.54 -5.51
N PRO A 26 12.87 5.03 -5.90
CA PRO A 26 13.66 5.92 -5.06
C PRO A 26 12.93 7.22 -4.66
N ALA A 27 11.96 7.65 -5.47
CA ALA A 27 11.13 8.82 -5.17
C ALA A 27 10.16 8.52 -4.02
N GLU A 28 9.47 7.38 -4.07
CA GLU A 28 8.55 6.94 -3.01
C GLU A 28 9.28 6.69 -1.70
N GLU A 29 10.43 6.00 -1.73
CA GLU A 29 11.24 5.78 -0.53
C GLU A 29 11.68 7.09 0.13
N LYS A 30 11.92 8.14 -0.67
CA LYS A 30 12.39 9.43 -0.18
C LYS A 30 11.25 10.31 0.32
N TYR A 31 10.21 10.48 -0.47
CA TYR A 31 9.14 11.45 -0.22
C TYR A 31 7.99 10.86 0.58
N CYS A 32 7.70 9.57 0.41
CA CYS A 32 6.60 8.92 1.12
C CYS A 32 7.02 8.25 2.43
N ALA A 33 8.31 8.11 2.75
CA ALA A 33 8.73 7.38 3.96
C ALA A 33 8.18 7.96 5.28
N HIS A 34 7.99 9.29 5.37
CA HIS A 34 7.38 9.90 6.55
C HIS A 34 5.89 9.57 6.62
N ASP A 35 5.15 9.89 5.56
CA ASP A 35 3.70 9.74 5.50
C ASP A 35 3.28 8.27 5.59
N TYR A 36 4.05 7.39 4.96
CA TYR A 36 3.92 5.94 5.11
C TYR A 36 3.99 5.51 6.57
N ARG A 37 5.05 5.91 7.29
CA ARG A 37 5.21 5.52 8.70
C ARG A 37 4.13 6.11 9.61
N GLN A 38 3.53 7.23 9.22
CA GLN A 38 2.54 7.92 10.04
C GLN A 38 1.12 7.40 9.81
N TYR A 39 0.74 7.10 8.57
CA TYR A 39 -0.65 6.80 8.20
C TYR A 39 -0.87 5.38 7.70
N CYS A 40 0.12 4.78 7.03
CA CYS A 40 -0.04 3.53 6.29
C CYS A 40 0.96 2.45 6.69
N ASN A 41 1.54 2.51 7.89
CA ASN A 41 2.68 1.69 8.32
C ASN A 41 2.44 0.18 8.34
N GLU A 42 1.18 -0.26 8.19
CA GLU A 42 0.79 -1.67 8.05
C GLU A 42 1.00 -2.19 6.61
N ASP A 43 1.04 -1.31 5.61
CA ASP A 43 1.01 -1.63 4.18
C ASP A 43 2.35 -1.39 3.49
N GLY A 44 3.21 -2.41 3.30
CA GLY A 44 4.56 -2.22 2.74
C GLY A 44 4.66 -1.27 1.52
N LEU A 45 5.74 -0.45 1.50
CA LEU A 45 6.07 0.43 0.36
C LEU A 45 6.08 -0.34 -0.97
N GLY A 46 5.42 0.22 -2.00
CA GLY A 46 5.23 -0.41 -3.30
C GLY A 46 4.12 -1.49 -3.35
N SER A 47 3.31 -1.63 -2.29
CA SER A 47 2.17 -2.54 -2.30
C SER A 47 0.90 -1.86 -2.84
N GLN A 48 0.05 -2.63 -3.52
CA GLN A 48 -1.28 -2.15 -3.92
C GLN A 48 -2.13 -1.70 -2.72
N LEU A 49 -1.91 -2.30 -1.54
CA LEU A 49 -2.58 -1.91 -0.30
C LEU A 49 -2.14 -0.52 0.16
N LEU A 50 -0.86 -0.19 0.02
CA LEU A 50 -0.36 1.15 0.30
C LEU A 50 -1.07 2.19 -0.54
N ALA A 51 -1.17 1.98 -1.85
CA ALA A 51 -1.88 2.91 -2.74
C ALA A 51 -3.35 3.10 -2.33
N ILE A 52 -3.99 2.08 -1.74
CA ILE A 52 -5.35 2.18 -1.21
C ILE A 52 -5.38 2.97 0.11
N CYS A 53 -4.46 2.69 1.04
CA CYS A 53 -4.36 3.43 2.29
C CYS A 53 -4.06 4.91 2.05
N MET A 54 -3.10 5.20 1.17
CA MET A 54 -2.73 6.57 0.78
C MET A 54 -3.91 7.34 0.19
N ARG A 55 -4.78 6.68 -0.60
CA ARG A 55 -6.02 7.31 -1.08
C ARG A 55 -6.98 7.69 0.06
N GLN A 56 -7.10 6.85 1.08
CA GLN A 56 -7.95 7.13 2.24
C GLN A 56 -7.41 8.28 3.09
N HIS A 57 -6.09 8.38 3.18
CA HIS A 57 -5.37 9.40 3.94
C HIS A 57 -4.91 10.58 3.09
N GLY A 58 -5.40 10.75 1.86
CA GLY A 58 -4.91 11.76 0.91
C GLY A 58 -4.84 13.19 1.44
N LYS A 59 -5.70 13.53 2.41
CA LYS A 59 -5.69 14.83 3.12
C LYS A 59 -4.46 15.10 3.96
N GLU A 60 -3.86 14.03 4.42
CA GLU A 60 -2.84 13.99 5.46
C GLU A 60 -1.44 13.75 4.87
N LEU A 61 -1.39 13.33 3.60
CA LEU A 61 -0.16 13.13 2.84
C LEU A 61 0.45 14.45 2.38
N SER A 62 1.77 14.47 2.29
CA SER A 62 2.51 15.56 1.66
C SER A 62 2.28 15.58 0.15
N ALA A 63 2.28 16.78 -0.43
CA ALA A 63 2.19 16.94 -1.88
C ALA A 63 3.35 16.24 -2.60
N GLU A 64 4.56 16.22 -2.00
CA GLU A 64 5.70 15.50 -2.58
C GLU A 64 5.47 13.98 -2.63
N CYS A 65 4.82 13.40 -1.63
CA CYS A 65 4.49 11.97 -1.66
C CYS A 65 3.43 11.66 -2.72
N ILE A 66 2.34 12.45 -2.79
CA ILE A 66 1.29 12.24 -3.81
C ILE A 66 1.89 12.29 -5.22
N LYS A 67 2.79 13.23 -5.48
CA LYS A 67 3.49 13.33 -6.76
C LYS A 67 4.42 12.14 -7.03
N ALA A 68 5.12 11.64 -6.03
CA ALA A 68 5.97 10.45 -6.18
C ALA A 68 5.15 9.20 -6.53
N LEU A 69 3.96 9.04 -5.95
CA LEU A 69 3.04 7.94 -6.27
C LEU A 69 2.51 8.04 -7.70
N GLU A 70 2.25 9.25 -8.19
CA GLU A 70 1.87 9.49 -9.59
C GLU A 70 3.02 9.11 -10.55
N ASP A 71 4.23 9.58 -10.27
CA ASP A 71 5.42 9.29 -11.09
C ASP A 71 5.74 7.79 -11.13
N ALA A 72 5.44 7.06 -10.03
CA ALA A 72 5.54 5.61 -9.93
C ALA A 72 4.38 4.86 -10.63
N GLY A 73 3.32 5.57 -11.03
CA GLY A 73 2.14 5.00 -11.66
C GLY A 73 1.17 4.32 -10.70
N GLU A 74 1.29 4.55 -9.39
CA GLU A 74 0.41 3.99 -8.36
C GLU A 74 -0.93 4.74 -8.26
N VAL A 75 -0.95 6.01 -8.69
CA VAL A 75 -2.14 6.87 -8.81
C VAL A 75 -2.13 7.60 -10.16
N THR A 76 -3.32 7.91 -10.69
CA THR A 76 -3.43 8.71 -11.92
C THR A 76 -3.33 10.22 -11.64
N HIS A 77 -3.05 11.03 -12.66
CA HIS A 77 -3.16 12.50 -12.60
C HIS A 77 -4.51 13.00 -12.04
N GLN A 78 -5.59 12.28 -12.30
CA GLN A 78 -6.90 12.64 -11.75
C GLN A 78 -6.95 12.37 -10.25
N GLU A 79 -6.39 11.25 -9.80
CA GLU A 79 -6.30 10.91 -8.38
C GLU A 79 -5.33 11.83 -7.63
N GLU A 80 -4.16 12.18 -8.18
CA GLU A 80 -3.27 13.21 -7.60
C GLU A 80 -4.07 14.49 -7.34
N ALA A 81 -4.75 15.00 -8.36
CA ALA A 81 -5.54 16.23 -8.26
C ALA A 81 -6.72 16.12 -7.28
N GLU A 82 -7.25 14.92 -7.02
CA GLU A 82 -8.27 14.71 -5.98
C GLU A 82 -7.65 14.69 -4.59
N LEU A 83 -6.54 13.97 -4.39
CA LEU A 83 -5.83 13.90 -3.10
C LEU A 83 -5.33 15.29 -2.68
N GLU A 84 -4.76 16.07 -3.60
CA GLU A 84 -4.34 17.45 -3.36
C GLU A 84 -5.49 18.38 -2.95
N LYS A 85 -6.69 18.21 -3.52
CA LYS A 85 -7.87 19.00 -3.16
C LYS A 85 -8.39 18.64 -1.77
N MET A 86 -8.23 17.38 -1.38
CA MET A 86 -8.71 16.89 -0.10
C MET A 86 -7.84 17.43 1.05
N GLY A 87 -6.53 17.65 0.84
CA GLY A 87 -5.58 18.21 1.82
C GLY A 87 -5.55 19.73 1.96
N LYS A 88 -6.48 20.46 1.32
CA LYS A 88 -6.65 21.91 1.46
C LYS A 88 -7.91 22.28 2.26
#